data_AF-A0A376ENK3-F1
#
_entry.id   AF-A0A376ENK3-F1
#
_cell.length_a   1.000
_cell.length_b   1.000
_cell.length_c   1.000
_cell.angle_alpha   90.00
_cell.angle_beta   90.00
_cell.angle_gamma   90.00
#
_symmetry.space_group_name_H-M   'P 1'
#
loop_
_entity.id
_entity.type
_entity.pdbx_description
1 polymer ?
#
loop_
_entity_poly.entity_id
_entity_poly.type
_entity_poly.pdbx_seq_one_letter_code
_entity_poly.pdbx_strand_id
1 'polypeptide(L)'
;MCESNFELNNSQIGQSSDRWIEISFNHMDYYQTIGEMEEHAPFPRKYECLGNSITVERDASWSKLDSTIKFYQSLADELSLIEGLEASPTSEYGITFKINVTKIKNFKFVKPGGSKEFDTFQFLTDGLSYLKMITPEYLNSASYRIADKDGQQIPNQEYVDKIPLSKFLV
;
A
#
# COMPACT_ATOMS: atom_id res chain seq x y z
N MET A 1 26.37 50.97 23.29
CA MET A 1 26.65 49.54 23.53
C MET A 1 25.47 48.99 24.31
N CYS A 2 24.58 48.13 23.82
CA CYS A 2 24.49 47.38 22.58
C CYS A 2 22.99 47.33 22.21
N GLU A 3 22.62 47.82 21.03
CA GLU A 3 21.31 47.53 20.45
C GLU A 3 21.42 46.14 19.80
N SER A 4 20.61 45.19 20.26
CA SER A 4 20.56 43.87 19.66
C SER A 4 19.74 43.93 18.37
N ASN A 5 20.41 43.98 17.22
CA ASN A 5 19.83 43.61 15.95
C ASN A 5 19.68 42.08 15.91
N PHE A 6 18.61 41.57 16.51
CA PHE A 6 18.09 40.27 16.12
C PHE A 6 17.33 40.46 14.81
N GLU A 7 18.06 40.36 13.70
CA GLU A 7 17.46 40.05 12.42
C GLU A 7 16.77 38.69 12.57
N LEU A 8 15.44 38.68 12.48
CA LEU A 8 14.65 37.47 12.29
C LEU A 8 15.10 36.85 10.97
N ASN A 9 16.06 35.94 11.05
CA ASN A 9 16.51 35.16 9.92
C ASN A 9 15.32 34.30 9.47
N ASN A 10 14.68 34.73 8.40
CA ASN A 10 13.56 34.08 7.73
C ASN A 10 14.06 32.84 6.96
N SER A 11 14.90 32.04 7.59
CA SER A 11 15.27 30.70 7.16
C SER A 11 14.12 29.73 7.48
N GLN A 12 12.93 29.99 6.94
CA GLN A 12 11.99 28.92 6.61
C GLN A 12 12.54 28.21 5.36
N ILE A 13 13.68 27.54 5.53
CA ILE A 13 14.18 26.56 4.59
C ILE A 13 13.21 25.39 4.69
N GLY A 14 12.50 25.13 3.60
CA GLY A 14 11.33 24.26 3.52
C GLY A 14 11.49 22.95 4.27
N GLN A 15 10.84 22.86 5.43
CA GLN A 15 10.42 21.58 5.95
C GLN A 15 9.29 21.12 5.03
N SER A 16 9.59 20.26 4.04
CA SER A 16 8.52 19.42 3.52
C SER A 16 8.13 18.53 4.69
N SER A 17 7.06 18.90 5.40
CA SER A 17 6.42 17.98 6.33
C SER A 17 6.20 16.67 5.60
N ASP A 18 6.51 15.55 6.25
CA ASP A 18 6.21 14.24 5.69
C ASP A 18 4.75 14.21 5.24
N ARG A 19 4.53 13.82 3.99
CA ARG A 19 3.19 13.65 3.43
C ARG A 19 2.93 12.17 3.36
N TRP A 20 1.87 11.76 4.04
CA TRP A 20 1.43 10.38 4.05
C TRP A 20 0.16 10.25 3.22
N ILE A 21 0.04 9.12 2.54
CA ILE A 21 -1.21 8.72 1.92
C ILE A 21 -1.65 7.36 2.45
N GLU A 22 -2.94 7.09 2.43
CA GLU A 22 -3.52 5.76 2.63
C GLU A 22 -4.22 5.30 1.36
N ILE A 23 -3.94 4.06 0.96
CA ILE A 23 -4.53 3.40 -0.20
C ILE A 23 -4.65 1.90 0.06
N SER A 24 -5.80 1.31 -0.24
CA SER A 24 -6.05 -0.11 0.00
C SER A 24 -6.01 -0.93 -1.27
N PHE A 25 -5.47 -2.15 -1.17
CA PHE A 25 -5.54 -3.19 -2.20
C PHE A 25 -6.29 -4.41 -1.64
N ASN A 26 -7.59 -4.47 -1.90
CA ASN A 26 -8.53 -5.47 -1.41
C ASN A 26 -8.65 -6.67 -2.34
N HIS A 27 -9.28 -7.74 -1.86
CA HIS A 27 -9.53 -8.97 -2.62
C HIS A 27 -8.26 -9.50 -3.31
N MET A 28 -7.14 -9.47 -2.59
CA MET A 28 -5.87 -10.02 -3.07
C MET A 28 -5.96 -11.53 -3.24
N ASP A 29 -6.75 -12.18 -2.39
CA ASP A 29 -7.15 -13.58 -2.46
C ASP A 29 -8.63 -13.74 -2.04
N TYR A 30 -9.20 -14.93 -2.28
CA TYR A 30 -10.60 -15.25 -1.93
C TYR A 30 -10.74 -16.31 -0.83
N TYR A 31 -9.66 -16.61 -0.11
CA TYR A 31 -9.65 -17.62 0.96
C TYR A 31 -10.07 -16.98 2.28
N GLN A 32 -11.09 -17.54 2.93
CA GLN A 32 -11.62 -17.02 4.19
C GLN A 32 -10.84 -17.54 5.40
N THR A 33 -10.29 -18.75 5.27
CA THR A 33 -9.55 -19.43 6.34
C THR A 33 -8.12 -19.78 5.93
N ILE A 34 -7.26 -19.97 6.93
CA ILE A 34 -5.89 -20.45 6.74
C ILE A 34 -5.87 -21.84 6.08
N GLY A 35 -6.82 -22.72 6.41
CA GLY A 35 -6.93 -24.04 5.79
C GLY A 35 -7.19 -23.97 4.29
N GLU A 36 -8.14 -23.14 3.85
CA GLU A 36 -8.39 -22.91 2.42
C GLU A 36 -7.16 -22.32 1.72
N MET A 37 -6.46 -21.40 2.38
CA MET A 37 -5.22 -20.83 1.84
C MET A 37 -4.13 -21.89 1.69
N GLU A 38 -3.94 -22.79 2.66
CA GLU A 38 -2.97 -23.90 2.55
C GLU A 38 -3.25 -24.81 1.35
N GLU A 39 -4.52 -25.09 1.07
CA GLU A 39 -4.93 -26.00 0.00
C GLU A 39 -4.74 -25.41 -1.40
N HIS A 40 -4.97 -24.11 -1.55
CA HIS A 40 -5.01 -23.45 -2.86
C HIS A 40 -3.85 -22.49 -3.15
N ALA A 41 -3.17 -22.01 -2.11
CA ALA A 41 -2.06 -21.06 -2.18
C ALA A 41 -0.98 -21.43 -1.14
N PRO A 42 -0.28 -22.56 -1.35
CA PRO A 42 0.59 -23.14 -0.34
C PRO A 42 1.70 -22.18 0.11
N PHE A 43 2.00 -22.25 1.41
CA PHE A 43 3.13 -21.57 2.02
C PHE A 43 4.47 -22.18 1.59
N PRO A 44 5.59 -21.42 1.61
CA PRO A 44 5.66 -19.99 1.89
C PRO A 44 5.10 -19.13 0.77
N ARG A 45 4.46 -18.02 1.15
CA ARG A 45 3.97 -17.03 0.18
C ARG A 45 4.98 -15.91 0.01
N LYS A 46 5.39 -15.68 -1.24
CA LYS A 46 6.45 -14.74 -1.60
C LYS A 46 5.86 -13.53 -2.31
N TYR A 47 6.21 -12.35 -1.81
CA TYR A 47 5.80 -11.04 -2.29
C TYR A 47 7.05 -10.21 -2.65
N GLU A 48 6.85 -9.18 -3.46
CA GLU A 48 7.84 -8.14 -3.71
C GLU A 48 7.23 -6.78 -3.35
N CYS A 49 7.92 -5.97 -2.55
CA CYS A 49 7.51 -4.60 -2.26
C CYS A 49 8.71 -3.66 -2.32
N LEU A 50 8.64 -2.65 -3.20
CA LEU A 50 9.71 -1.67 -3.37
C LEU A 50 11.09 -2.31 -3.64
N GLY A 51 11.11 -3.45 -4.34
CA GLY A 51 12.31 -4.23 -4.66
C GLY A 51 12.78 -5.19 -3.55
N ASN A 52 12.15 -5.18 -2.37
CA ASN A 52 12.41 -6.13 -1.30
C ASN A 52 11.58 -7.41 -1.50
N SER A 53 12.18 -8.57 -1.25
CA SER A 53 11.45 -9.83 -1.18
C SER A 53 10.89 -10.04 0.22
N ILE A 54 9.58 -10.23 0.31
CA ILE A 54 8.87 -10.50 1.56
C ILE A 54 8.37 -11.94 1.52
N THR A 55 8.68 -12.73 2.54
CA THR A 55 8.25 -14.13 2.62
C THR A 55 7.43 -14.32 3.89
N VAL A 56 6.18 -14.73 3.72
CA VAL A 56 5.31 -15.11 4.83
C VAL A 56 5.25 -16.62 4.92
N GLU A 57 5.76 -17.13 6.03
CA GLU A 57 5.76 -18.54 6.38
C GLU A 57 4.44 -18.94 7.04
N ARG A 58 4.18 -20.25 7.08
CA ARG A 58 3.08 -20.77 7.88
C ARG A 58 3.44 -20.74 9.36
N ASP A 59 2.83 -19.85 10.13
CA ASP A 59 3.05 -19.78 11.59
C ASP A 59 2.39 -20.96 12.30
N ALA A 60 3.14 -21.74 13.08
CA ALA A 60 2.64 -22.95 13.75
C ALA A 60 1.46 -22.71 14.72
N SER A 61 1.25 -21.49 15.21
CA SER A 61 0.14 -21.12 16.07
C SER A 61 -1.20 -20.96 15.35
N TRP A 62 -1.20 -20.84 14.01
CA TRP A 62 -2.45 -20.68 13.27
C TRP A 62 -3.18 -22.03 13.16
N SER A 63 -4.46 -22.02 13.51
CA SER A 63 -5.40 -23.11 13.23
C SER A 63 -5.88 -23.02 11.79
N LYS A 64 -6.23 -24.16 11.18
CA LYS A 64 -6.85 -24.17 9.83
C LYS A 64 -8.17 -23.40 9.78
N LEU A 65 -8.87 -23.29 10.90
CA LEU A 65 -10.14 -22.54 11.01
C LEU A 65 -9.92 -21.05 11.30
N ASP A 66 -8.68 -20.62 11.54
CA ASP A 66 -8.40 -19.20 11.74
C ASP A 66 -8.73 -18.41 10.46
N SER A 67 -9.20 -17.18 10.65
CA SER A 67 -9.40 -16.24 9.56
C SER A 67 -8.07 -15.92 8.87
N THR A 68 -8.11 -15.79 7.54
CA THR A 68 -7.01 -15.29 6.72
C THR A 68 -6.53 -13.88 7.11
N ILE A 69 -7.32 -13.12 7.88
CA ILE A 69 -6.85 -11.84 8.44
C ILE A 69 -5.56 -12.01 9.26
N LYS A 70 -5.35 -13.15 9.96
CA LYS A 70 -4.09 -13.43 10.66
C LYS A 70 -2.89 -13.48 9.70
N PHE A 71 -3.09 -14.06 8.52
CA PHE A 71 -2.08 -14.08 7.46
C PHE A 71 -1.78 -12.67 6.96
N TYR A 72 -2.82 -11.86 6.66
CA TYR A 72 -2.62 -10.49 6.20
C TYR A 72 -1.98 -9.59 7.27
N GLN A 73 -2.24 -9.85 8.56
CA GLN A 73 -1.52 -9.16 9.64
C GLN A 73 -0.03 -9.49 9.59
N SER A 74 0.35 -10.76 9.46
CA SER A 74 1.77 -11.13 9.34
C SER A 74 2.43 -10.51 8.10
N LEU A 75 1.73 -10.45 6.96
CA LEU A 75 2.22 -9.74 5.79
C LEU A 75 2.38 -8.23 6.04
N ALA A 76 1.41 -7.60 6.70
CA ALA A 76 1.45 -6.19 7.05
C ALA A 76 2.61 -5.85 8.00
N ASP A 77 2.88 -6.72 8.97
CA ASP A 77 3.99 -6.56 9.91
C ASP A 77 5.34 -6.56 9.16
N GLU A 78 5.55 -7.50 8.23
CA GLU A 78 6.76 -7.56 7.39
C GLU A 78 6.89 -6.34 6.46
N LEU A 79 5.78 -5.91 5.85
CA LEU A 79 5.76 -4.71 4.99
C LEU A 79 6.11 -3.44 5.77
N SER A 80 5.67 -3.33 7.01
CA SER A 80 5.91 -2.18 7.88
C SER A 80 7.36 -2.06 8.36
N LEU A 81 8.22 -3.05 8.05
CA LEU A 81 9.67 -2.94 8.25
C LEU A 81 10.35 -2.07 7.17
N ILE A 82 9.67 -1.78 6.06
CA ILE A 82 10.20 -0.95 4.98
C ILE A 82 10.06 0.53 5.36
N GLU A 83 11.16 1.28 5.30
CA GLU A 83 11.15 2.71 5.66
C GLU A 83 10.15 3.51 4.80
N GLY A 84 9.28 4.28 5.47
CA GLY A 84 8.26 5.09 4.81
C GLY A 84 7.00 4.32 4.42
N LEU A 85 6.85 3.09 4.90
CA LEU A 85 5.69 2.25 4.72
C LEU A 85 5.15 1.79 6.07
N GLU A 86 3.85 2.01 6.30
CA GLU A 86 3.07 1.30 7.32
C GLU A 86 2.01 0.49 6.57
N ALA A 87 1.67 -0.69 7.08
CA ALA A 87 0.65 -1.53 6.48
C ALA A 87 -0.29 -2.11 7.54
N SER A 88 -1.54 -2.36 7.15
CA SER A 88 -2.53 -3.02 8.00
C SER A 88 -3.45 -3.92 7.15
N PRO A 89 -3.99 -5.01 7.72
CA PRO A 89 -4.93 -5.85 7.02
C PRO A 89 -6.27 -5.13 6.83
N THR A 90 -6.93 -5.37 5.69
CA THR A 90 -8.31 -4.94 5.46
C THR A 90 -9.30 -6.03 5.84
N SER A 91 -10.56 -5.67 6.07
CA SER A 91 -11.66 -6.62 6.24
C SER A 91 -12.04 -7.35 4.94
N GLU A 92 -11.47 -6.95 3.81
CA GLU A 92 -11.78 -7.46 2.47
C GLU A 92 -10.62 -8.30 1.90
N TYR A 93 -9.88 -9.01 2.77
CA TYR A 93 -8.80 -9.91 2.37
C TYR A 93 -7.72 -9.19 1.55
N GLY A 94 -7.20 -8.10 2.10
CA GLY A 94 -6.19 -7.27 1.45
C GLY A 94 -5.34 -6.49 2.45
N ILE A 95 -4.63 -5.49 1.93
CA ILE A 95 -3.73 -4.62 2.71
C ILE A 95 -4.07 -3.14 2.44
N THR A 96 -4.18 -2.35 3.50
CA THR A 96 -4.07 -0.89 3.44
C THR A 96 -2.62 -0.52 3.59
N PHE A 97 -2.10 0.23 2.63
CA PHE A 97 -0.76 0.80 2.68
C PHE A 97 -0.86 2.27 3.06
N LYS A 98 -0.14 2.65 4.10
CA LYS A 98 0.11 4.04 4.46
C LYS A 98 1.54 4.41 4.09
N ILE A 99 1.69 5.30 3.11
CA ILE A 99 2.94 5.50 2.37
C ILE A 99 3.39 6.95 2.53
N ASN A 100 4.63 7.16 2.96
CA ASN A 100 5.26 8.48 2.96
C ASN A 100 5.68 8.85 1.52
N VAL A 101 4.84 9.64 0.84
CA VAL A 101 5.04 10.05 -0.56
C VAL A 101 6.10 11.15 -0.73
N THR A 102 6.58 11.73 0.37
CA THR A 102 7.81 12.56 0.33
C THR A 102 9.02 11.68 0.00
N LYS A 103 9.04 10.42 0.48
CA LYS A 103 10.12 9.45 0.27
C LYS A 103 9.87 8.50 -0.90
N ILE A 104 8.66 7.96 -1.00
CA ILE A 104 8.29 6.92 -1.97
C ILE A 104 7.37 7.51 -3.05
N LYS A 105 7.97 7.89 -4.18
CA LYS A 105 7.24 8.45 -5.34
C LYS A 105 6.83 7.40 -6.38
N ASN A 106 7.40 6.21 -6.29
CA ASN A 106 7.10 5.08 -7.17
C ASN A 106 6.89 3.85 -6.29
N PHE A 107 5.63 3.48 -6.10
CA PHE A 107 5.25 2.36 -5.28
C PHE A 107 4.93 1.16 -6.15
N LYS A 108 5.49 0.00 -5.81
CA LYS A 108 5.22 -1.27 -6.47
C LYS A 108 5.13 -2.36 -5.42
N PHE A 109 4.03 -3.08 -5.44
CA PHE A 109 3.79 -4.30 -4.67
C PHE A 109 3.35 -5.40 -5.62
N VAL A 110 3.88 -6.62 -5.44
CA VAL A 110 3.55 -7.79 -6.25
C VAL A 110 3.22 -8.96 -5.34
N LYS A 111 2.04 -9.53 -5.52
CA LYS A 111 1.62 -10.78 -4.86
C LYS A 111 1.97 -12.01 -5.71
N PRO A 112 1.99 -13.23 -5.14
CA PRO A 112 2.19 -14.43 -5.93
C PRO A 112 0.98 -14.69 -6.86
N GLY A 113 1.25 -15.24 -8.05
CA GLY A 113 0.23 -15.63 -9.03
C GLY A 113 0.71 -15.61 -10.50
N GLY A 114 1.68 -14.75 -10.82
CA GLY A 114 2.33 -14.70 -12.14
C GLY A 114 1.58 -13.90 -13.21
N SER A 115 0.40 -13.35 -12.93
CA SER A 115 -0.34 -12.46 -13.82
C SER A 115 -0.19 -11.00 -13.38
N LYS A 116 0.62 -10.23 -14.13
CA LYS A 116 0.91 -8.82 -13.82
C LYS A 116 -0.36 -8.01 -13.55
N GLU A 117 -1.40 -8.22 -14.34
CA GLU A 117 -2.69 -7.53 -14.27
C GLU A 117 -3.42 -7.67 -12.93
N PHE A 118 -3.37 -8.86 -12.32
CA PHE A 118 -4.09 -9.16 -11.08
C PHE A 118 -3.19 -9.14 -9.85
N ASP A 119 -1.89 -9.28 -10.07
CA ASP A 119 -0.92 -9.52 -9.01
C ASP A 119 -0.03 -8.33 -8.71
N THR A 120 0.00 -7.31 -9.58
CA THR A 120 0.79 -6.10 -9.37
C THR A 120 -0.10 -4.93 -8.97
N PHE A 121 0.25 -4.28 -7.88
CA PHE A 121 -0.28 -2.97 -7.50
C PHE A 121 0.84 -1.95 -7.62
N GLN A 122 0.70 -1.00 -8.54
CA GLN A 122 1.76 -0.04 -8.84
C GLN A 122 1.19 1.34 -9.15
N PHE A 123 1.82 2.38 -8.61
CA PHE A 123 1.51 3.77 -8.92
C PHE A 123 2.74 4.67 -8.88
N LEU A 124 2.60 5.85 -9.50
CA LEU A 124 3.54 6.96 -9.44
C LEU A 124 2.87 8.18 -8.82
N THR A 125 3.61 9.02 -8.11
CA THR A 125 3.12 10.28 -7.58
C THR A 125 4.20 11.36 -7.66
N ASP A 126 3.79 12.62 -7.79
CA ASP A 126 4.69 13.74 -7.57
C ASP A 126 4.93 14.05 -6.08
N GLY A 127 4.14 13.43 -5.19
CA GLY A 127 4.11 13.66 -3.75
C GLY A 127 3.36 14.95 -3.35
N LEU A 128 2.75 15.64 -4.31
CA LEU A 128 2.18 16.97 -4.10
C LEU A 128 0.71 17.06 -4.51
N SER A 129 0.39 16.62 -5.72
CA SER A 129 -0.89 16.91 -6.37
C SER A 129 -1.59 15.69 -6.93
N TYR A 130 -0.85 14.67 -7.38
CA TYR A 130 -1.48 13.52 -8.02
C TYR A 130 -0.85 12.18 -7.68
N LEU A 131 -1.65 11.13 -7.87
CA LEU A 131 -1.23 9.75 -8.00
C LEU A 131 -1.69 9.25 -9.38
N LYS A 132 -0.79 8.62 -10.14
CA LYS A 132 -1.07 7.98 -11.41
C LYS A 132 -0.97 6.46 -11.23
N MET A 133 -2.09 5.78 -11.42
CA MET A 133 -2.13 4.32 -11.40
C MET A 133 -1.39 3.74 -12.60
N ILE A 134 -0.56 2.73 -12.35
CA ILE A 134 0.14 1.95 -13.38
C ILE A 134 -0.45 0.55 -13.46
N THR A 135 -0.75 -0.08 -12.32
CA THR A 135 -1.45 -1.38 -12.27
C THR A 135 -2.34 -1.44 -11.03
N PRO A 136 -3.61 -1.89 -11.12
CA PRO A 136 -4.28 -2.41 -12.32
C PRO A 136 -4.45 -1.34 -13.43
N GLU A 137 -4.41 -1.78 -14.68
CA GLU A 137 -4.58 -0.91 -15.85
C GLU A 137 -6.05 -0.51 -16.02
N TYR A 138 -6.31 0.57 -16.78
CA TYR A 138 -7.66 1.01 -17.12
C TYR A 138 -8.48 -0.11 -17.79
N LEU A 139 -9.76 -0.22 -17.44
CA LEU A 139 -10.69 -1.30 -17.86
C LEU A 139 -10.32 -2.71 -17.38
N ASN A 140 -9.33 -2.83 -16.49
CA ASN A 140 -9.07 -4.10 -15.86
C ASN A 140 -10.20 -4.43 -14.88
N SER A 141 -10.70 -5.67 -14.96
CA SER A 141 -11.67 -6.19 -14.00
C SER A 141 -11.21 -6.10 -12.55
N ALA A 142 -9.92 -5.91 -12.25
CA ALA A 142 -9.35 -5.83 -10.90
C ALA A 142 -9.39 -4.43 -10.26
N SER A 143 -9.89 -3.38 -10.93
CA SER A 143 -9.90 -2.02 -10.38
C SER A 143 -10.82 -1.82 -9.17
N TYR A 144 -11.83 -2.66 -8.98
CA TYR A 144 -12.69 -2.63 -7.77
C TYR A 144 -11.91 -2.91 -6.48
N ARG A 145 -10.66 -3.37 -6.59
CA ARG A 145 -9.78 -3.71 -5.48
C ARG A 145 -9.10 -2.51 -4.85
N ILE A 146 -9.05 -1.37 -5.54
CA ILE A 146 -8.34 -0.19 -5.04
C ILE A 146 -9.32 0.76 -4.40
N ALA A 147 -9.07 1.12 -3.14
CA ALA A 147 -9.86 2.08 -2.39
C ALA A 147 -8.99 3.21 -1.83
N ASP A 148 -9.57 4.40 -1.71
CA ASP A 148 -8.93 5.56 -1.09
C ASP A 148 -8.89 5.48 0.45
N LYS A 149 -8.42 6.54 1.10
CA LYS A 149 -8.29 6.61 2.57
C LYS A 149 -9.63 6.46 3.31
N ASP A 150 -10.75 6.78 2.64
CA ASP A 150 -12.10 6.69 3.20
C ASP A 150 -12.74 5.33 2.87
N GLY A 151 -12.00 4.41 2.25
CA GLY A 151 -12.48 3.11 1.80
C GLY A 151 -13.34 3.18 0.53
N GLN A 152 -13.38 4.32 -0.17
CA GLN A 152 -14.16 4.43 -1.40
C GLN A 152 -13.37 3.87 -2.58
N GLN A 153 -14.01 3.00 -3.36
CA GLN A 153 -13.40 2.44 -4.56
C GLN A 153 -13.06 3.54 -5.56
N ILE A 154 -11.87 3.48 -6.13
CA ILE A 154 -11.48 4.40 -7.19
C ILE A 154 -12.26 4.05 -8.47
N PRO A 155 -13.02 4.99 -9.06
CA PRO A 155 -13.73 4.73 -10.30
C PRO A 155 -12.77 4.45 -11.45
N ASN A 156 -13.10 3.46 -12.29
CA ASN A 156 -12.29 3.05 -13.44
C ASN A 156 -11.81 4.22 -14.32
N GLN A 157 -12.68 5.20 -14.58
CA GLN A 157 -12.37 6.35 -15.42
C GLN A 157 -11.19 7.18 -14.89
N GLU A 158 -10.96 7.18 -13.59
CA GLU A 158 -9.89 7.95 -12.98
C GLU A 158 -8.49 7.33 -13.17
N TYR A 159 -8.41 6.06 -13.59
CA TYR A 159 -7.14 5.37 -13.88
C TYR A 159 -6.50 5.79 -15.20
N VAL A 160 -7.26 6.44 -16.10
CA VAL A 160 -6.76 6.88 -17.40
C VAL A 160 -5.77 8.04 -17.26
N ASP A 161 -5.83 8.77 -16.16
CA ASP A 161 -5.01 9.97 -15.92
C ASP A 161 -4.49 10.03 -14.47
N LYS A 162 -4.35 11.25 -13.96
CA LYS A 162 -3.87 11.60 -12.63
C LYS A 162 -5.05 11.72 -11.68
N ILE A 163 -5.07 10.84 -10.67
CA ILE A 163 -6.01 10.90 -9.55
C ILE A 163 -5.52 11.98 -8.58
N PRO A 164 -6.38 12.89 -8.10
CA PRO A 164 -6.00 13.87 -7.09
C PRO A 164 -5.44 13.21 -5.83
N LEU A 165 -4.24 13.62 -5.40
CA LEU A 165 -3.57 13.04 -4.24
C LEU A 165 -4.39 13.24 -2.95
N SER A 166 -5.22 14.28 -2.89
CA SER A 166 -6.11 14.60 -1.77
C SER A 166 -7.11 13.50 -1.42
N LYS A 167 -7.42 12.57 -2.34
CA LYS A 167 -8.23 11.40 -2.02
C LYS A 167 -7.51 10.44 -1.06
N PHE A 168 -6.18 10.46 -1.07
CA PHE A 168 -5.37 9.52 -0.31
C PHE A 168 -4.63 10.17 0.86
N LEU A 169 -4.44 11.50 0.88
CA LEU A 169 -3.69 12.22 1.92
C LEU A 169 -4.28 12.04 3.33
N VAL A 170 -3.41 11.73 4.30
CA VAL A 170 -3.71 11.61 5.75
C VAL A 170 -2.75 12.43 6.62
#